data_AF-A0AAI9YNY0-F1
#
_entry.id   AF-A0AAI9YNY0-F1
#
_cell.length_a   1.000
_cell.length_b   1.000
_cell.length_c   1.000
_cell.angle_alpha   90.00
_cell.angle_beta   90.00
_cell.angle_gamma   90.00
#
_symmetry.space_group_name_H-M   'P 1'
#
loop_
_entity.id
_entity.type
_entity.pdbx_description
1 polymer ?
#
loop_
_entity_poly.entity_id
_entity_poly.type
_entity_poly.pdbx_seq_one_letter_code
_entity_poly.pdbx_strand_id
1 'polypeptide(L)'
;MPFPLPSISYPPSRDGFWNPVTATINWCEEDYYVTPYVAEFVNTFTNAIFVYLALVGISSCIRNNHPRVFLVAYVGYMTIGIASVVYHTSLKYWMQLFDELSMIYTTCILFYAVFSHGKSLFGQALLGTFITGLAIFITVYYHYLGDPVFHQVMFGILTATVVFRSMYIMEKILRPKSTPQSKAALLDTQLLKKMWTLITCGLVSIAIGFLAWNLDNIFCSHLRHWRRELGLPWGVLLEGHGWWHLFTAPLIWLHSDDPFRPADILEHVRHTTPMVHMEPIRGLPQLDLDNLAMLNDYWNNGPVSLTANGDITSLPTWLFGEMPDETGKLHNATSCVVITVDKGSGDLDAFYFYFYSYDQGANITQVLPPMNGLIEDTEHGMHFGDHIGDWEHNMIRFHDGKPTGIYYSQHSSGSAYKWDDKDLSVEDGRPIVYSAWGSHANWASPG
;
A
#
# COMPACT_ATOMS: atom_id res chain seq x y z
N MET A 1 -0.18 3.65 32.75
CA MET A 1 0.02 5.11 32.52
C MET A 1 -0.74 5.44 31.24
N PRO A 2 -1.41 6.60 31.13
CA PRO A 2 -2.06 6.96 29.87
C PRO A 2 -1.01 6.97 28.75
N PHE A 3 -1.35 6.35 27.62
CA PHE A 3 -0.49 6.35 26.44
C PHE A 3 -0.26 7.80 25.98
N PRO A 4 0.99 8.21 25.70
CA PRO A 4 1.34 9.63 25.54
C PRO A 4 0.88 10.26 24.22
N LEU A 5 0.32 9.50 23.29
CA LEU A 5 -0.18 10.00 22.01
C LEU A 5 -1.71 10.08 22.02
N PRO A 6 -2.32 11.02 21.27
CA PRO A 6 -3.77 11.08 21.11
C PRO A 6 -4.30 9.72 20.65
N SER A 7 -5.27 9.19 21.38
CA SER A 7 -5.93 7.95 21.02
C SER A 7 -7.39 7.95 21.42
N ILE A 8 -8.20 7.31 20.58
CA ILE A 8 -9.59 6.98 20.92
C ILE A 8 -9.64 5.56 21.45
N SER A 9 -10.61 5.27 22.33
CA SER A 9 -10.77 3.93 22.89
C SER A 9 -10.91 2.90 21.77
N TYR A 10 -10.08 1.86 21.79
CA TYR A 10 -10.25 0.71 20.92
C TYR A 10 -11.54 -0.02 21.33
N PRO A 11 -12.61 -0.01 20.51
CA PRO A 11 -13.90 -0.57 20.88
C PRO A 11 -13.80 -2.08 21.16
N PRO A 12 -14.56 -2.61 22.13
CA PRO A 12 -14.65 -4.06 22.31
C PRO A 12 -15.40 -4.71 21.14
N SER A 13 -15.25 -6.02 21.02
CA SER A 13 -16.07 -6.83 20.11
C SER A 13 -17.56 -6.63 20.39
N ARG A 14 -18.37 -6.64 19.34
CA ARG A 14 -19.83 -6.50 19.41
C ARG A 14 -20.53 -7.42 18.43
N ASP A 15 -21.85 -7.54 18.58
CA ASP A 15 -22.66 -8.27 17.63
C ASP A 15 -22.76 -7.56 16.27
N GLY A 16 -22.55 -8.34 15.21
CA GLY A 16 -22.59 -7.88 13.83
C GLY A 16 -23.70 -8.50 12.99
N PHE A 17 -23.82 -8.02 11.75
CA PHE A 17 -24.81 -8.41 10.76
C PHE A 17 -24.78 -9.91 10.46
N TRP A 18 -23.59 -10.51 10.38
CA TRP A 18 -23.42 -11.93 10.08
C TRP A 18 -23.48 -12.82 11.33
N ASN A 19 -24.03 -12.37 12.44
CA ASN A 19 -24.21 -13.26 13.59
C ASN A 19 -25.21 -14.40 13.32
N PRO A 20 -25.04 -15.57 13.97
CA PRO A 20 -23.95 -15.94 14.88
C PRO A 20 -22.67 -16.38 14.13
N VAL A 21 -21.49 -16.20 14.73
CA VAL A 21 -20.22 -16.78 14.24
C VAL A 21 -20.33 -18.31 14.22
N THR A 22 -19.98 -18.93 13.08
CA THR A 22 -20.01 -20.40 12.93
C THR A 22 -18.69 -21.01 12.53
N ALA A 23 -17.68 -20.19 12.20
CA ALA A 23 -16.31 -20.64 11.96
C ALA A 23 -15.75 -21.42 13.16
N THR A 24 -14.85 -22.38 12.88
CA THR A 24 -14.21 -23.19 13.92
C THR A 24 -13.08 -22.44 14.64
N ILE A 25 -12.56 -21.37 14.00
CA ILE A 25 -11.59 -20.45 14.59
C ILE A 25 -12.12 -19.02 14.45
N ASN A 26 -11.83 -18.21 15.47
CA ASN A 26 -11.96 -16.75 15.42
C ASN A 26 -10.58 -16.16 15.73
N TRP A 27 -10.12 -15.16 14.98
CA TRP A 27 -8.77 -14.63 15.13
C TRP A 27 -8.70 -13.57 16.23
N CYS A 28 -7.50 -13.00 16.40
CA CYS A 28 -7.24 -12.13 17.54
C CYS A 28 -7.87 -10.73 17.39
N GLU A 29 -8.20 -10.28 16.18
CA GLU A 29 -8.89 -9.01 15.95
C GLU A 29 -10.27 -9.00 16.65
N GLU A 30 -10.71 -7.87 17.20
CA GLU A 30 -12.02 -7.76 17.84
C GLU A 30 -13.20 -7.75 16.84
N ASP A 31 -14.15 -8.68 16.95
CA ASP A 31 -15.22 -8.76 15.95
C ASP A 31 -16.11 -7.51 15.92
N TYR A 32 -16.36 -7.00 14.72
CA TYR A 32 -17.24 -5.88 14.37
C TYR A 32 -16.91 -4.56 15.06
N TYR A 33 -15.70 -4.40 15.61
CA TYR A 33 -15.34 -3.23 16.41
C TYR A 33 -15.43 -1.91 15.61
N VAL A 34 -15.06 -1.94 14.32
CA VAL A 34 -15.17 -0.78 13.42
C VAL A 34 -16.60 -0.63 12.90
N THR A 35 -17.16 -1.69 12.33
CA THR A 35 -18.47 -1.66 11.63
C THR A 35 -19.26 -2.93 11.92
N PRO A 36 -20.61 -2.86 12.03
CA PRO A 36 -21.42 -4.06 12.23
C PRO A 36 -21.45 -4.99 11.00
N TYR A 37 -20.91 -4.58 9.84
CA TYR A 37 -20.99 -5.36 8.60
C TYR A 37 -19.78 -6.26 8.32
N VAL A 38 -18.62 -5.95 8.91
CA VAL A 38 -17.34 -6.66 8.70
C VAL A 38 -16.83 -7.11 10.05
N ALA A 39 -16.68 -8.42 10.24
CA ALA A 39 -16.29 -9.00 11.53
C ALA A 39 -14.85 -8.62 11.88
N GLU A 40 -13.88 -9.02 11.07
CA GLU A 40 -12.48 -8.66 11.31
C GLU A 40 -12.09 -7.63 10.25
N PHE A 41 -12.20 -6.34 10.61
CA PHE A 41 -12.06 -5.22 9.68
C PHE A 41 -10.70 -5.23 9.01
N VAL A 42 -9.65 -5.20 9.82
CA VAL A 42 -8.28 -5.25 9.38
C VAL A 42 -8.09 -6.55 8.59
N ASN A 43 -8.32 -7.73 9.16
CA ASN A 43 -8.14 -9.02 8.46
C ASN A 43 -8.97 -9.21 7.19
N THR A 44 -10.00 -8.40 6.97
CA THR A 44 -10.74 -8.38 5.70
C THR A 44 -10.05 -7.50 4.66
N PHE A 45 -9.81 -6.22 4.99
CA PHE A 45 -9.30 -5.23 4.04
C PHE A 45 -7.86 -5.46 3.67
N THR A 46 -7.16 -6.14 4.57
CA THR A 46 -5.89 -6.73 4.32
C THR A 46 -5.96 -7.51 3.00
N ASN A 47 -6.75 -8.57 2.89
CA ASN A 47 -6.72 -9.49 1.75
C ASN A 47 -6.82 -8.91 0.30
N ALA A 48 -7.19 -7.64 0.12
CA ALA A 48 -7.07 -6.89 -1.13
C ALA A 48 -5.70 -7.01 -1.84
N ILE A 49 -4.57 -7.11 -1.12
CA ILE A 49 -3.24 -7.24 -1.77
C ILE A 49 -3.09 -8.54 -2.55
N PHE A 50 -3.64 -9.65 -2.04
CA PHE A 50 -3.60 -10.95 -2.71
C PHE A 50 -4.36 -10.87 -4.03
N VAL A 51 -5.53 -10.23 -4.03
CA VAL A 51 -6.36 -10.05 -5.22
C VAL A 51 -5.65 -9.15 -6.25
N TYR A 52 -5.01 -8.06 -5.80
CA TYR A 52 -4.25 -7.18 -6.67
C TYR A 52 -3.04 -7.89 -7.32
N LEU A 53 -2.18 -8.51 -6.51
CA LEU A 53 -0.98 -9.21 -7.01
C LEU A 53 -1.35 -10.37 -7.95
N ALA A 54 -2.46 -11.06 -7.67
CA ALA A 54 -2.98 -12.08 -8.56
C ALA A 54 -3.39 -11.51 -9.93
N LEU A 55 -4.05 -10.36 -9.97
CA LEU A 55 -4.42 -9.70 -11.22
C LEU A 55 -3.21 -9.21 -12.01
N VAL A 56 -2.19 -8.65 -11.35
CA VAL A 56 -0.92 -8.30 -11.99
C VAL A 56 -0.28 -9.54 -12.61
N GLY A 57 -0.26 -10.66 -11.88
CA GLY A 57 0.27 -11.94 -12.36
C GLY A 57 -0.52 -12.52 -13.55
N ILE A 58 -1.86 -12.50 -13.49
CA ILE A 58 -2.75 -12.88 -14.58
C ILE A 58 -2.46 -12.02 -15.81
N SER A 59 -2.40 -10.69 -15.64
CA SER A 59 -2.16 -9.74 -16.73
C SER A 59 -0.80 -9.98 -17.37
N SER A 60 0.25 -10.18 -16.57
CA SER A 60 1.59 -10.52 -17.05
C SER A 60 1.61 -11.85 -17.82
N CYS A 61 0.91 -12.88 -17.33
CA CYS A 61 0.79 -14.16 -18.01
C CYS A 61 0.15 -14.04 -19.40
N ILE A 62 -0.88 -13.21 -19.51
CA ILE A 62 -1.58 -12.96 -20.78
C ILE A 62 -0.70 -12.14 -21.72
N ARG A 63 -0.13 -11.02 -21.24
CA ARG A 63 0.70 -10.10 -22.06
C ARG A 63 1.95 -10.79 -22.61
N ASN A 64 2.61 -11.59 -21.78
CA ASN A 64 3.87 -12.25 -22.15
C ASN A 64 3.66 -13.67 -22.72
N ASN A 65 2.40 -14.07 -22.97
CA ASN A 65 2.02 -15.38 -23.48
C ASN A 65 2.68 -16.54 -22.71
N HIS A 66 2.68 -16.44 -21.37
CA HIS A 66 3.23 -17.47 -20.51
C HIS A 66 2.40 -18.76 -20.60
N PRO A 67 2.99 -19.93 -20.31
CA PRO A 67 2.25 -21.19 -20.24
C PRO A 67 1.00 -21.08 -19.37
N ARG A 68 -0.12 -21.63 -19.85
CA ARG A 68 -1.45 -21.53 -19.21
C ARG A 68 -1.49 -21.98 -17.75
N VAL A 69 -0.59 -22.88 -17.35
CA VAL A 69 -0.49 -23.33 -15.97
C VAL A 69 -0.20 -22.18 -14.98
N PHE A 70 0.58 -21.18 -15.39
CA PHE A 70 0.86 -20.00 -14.57
C PHE A 70 -0.35 -19.08 -14.46
N LEU A 71 -1.11 -18.92 -15.55
CA LEU A 71 -2.37 -18.20 -15.53
C LEU A 71 -3.36 -18.83 -14.54
N VAL A 72 -3.52 -20.16 -14.60
CA VAL A 72 -4.38 -20.91 -13.67
C VAL A 72 -3.88 -20.78 -12.23
N ALA A 73 -2.56 -20.79 -12.00
CA ALA A 73 -1.99 -20.58 -10.68
C ALA A 73 -2.31 -19.19 -10.11
N TYR A 74 -2.21 -18.12 -10.91
CA TYR A 74 -2.58 -16.78 -10.45
C TYR A 74 -4.09 -16.61 -10.26
N VAL A 75 -4.94 -17.29 -11.04
CA VAL A 75 -6.39 -17.36 -10.76
C VAL A 75 -6.67 -18.07 -9.43
N GLY A 76 -5.95 -19.15 -9.13
CA GLY A 76 -5.98 -19.80 -7.82
C GLY A 76 -5.59 -18.84 -6.70
N TYR A 77 -4.48 -18.11 -6.88
CA TYR A 77 -4.00 -17.11 -5.93
C TYR A 77 -5.01 -15.97 -5.70
N MET A 78 -5.70 -15.51 -6.75
CA MET A 78 -6.80 -14.54 -6.62
C MET A 78 -7.96 -15.11 -5.79
N THR A 79 -8.30 -16.38 -6.02
CA THR A 79 -9.36 -17.08 -5.29
C THR A 79 -9.05 -17.12 -3.80
N ILE A 80 -7.79 -17.32 -3.39
CA ILE A 80 -7.37 -17.25 -1.97
C ILE A 80 -7.73 -15.89 -1.37
N GLY A 81 -7.32 -14.79 -2.01
CA GLY A 81 -7.61 -13.45 -1.51
C GLY A 81 -9.12 -13.18 -1.37
N ILE A 82 -9.91 -13.54 -2.38
CA ILE A 82 -11.37 -13.35 -2.35
C ILE A 82 -12.01 -14.20 -1.25
N ALA A 83 -11.60 -15.46 -1.14
CA ALA A 83 -12.16 -16.37 -0.16
C ALA A 83 -11.85 -15.90 1.27
N SER A 84 -10.63 -15.41 1.51
CA SER A 84 -10.23 -14.83 2.79
C SER A 84 -10.99 -13.55 3.13
N VAL A 85 -11.22 -12.64 2.17
CA VAL A 85 -12.11 -11.45 2.37
C VAL A 85 -13.49 -11.90 2.86
N VAL A 86 -14.11 -12.86 2.16
CA VAL A 86 -15.47 -13.32 2.49
C VAL A 86 -15.51 -14.03 3.84
N TYR A 87 -14.45 -14.77 4.19
CA TYR A 87 -14.29 -15.40 5.50
C TYR A 87 -14.19 -14.37 6.62
N HIS A 88 -13.20 -13.48 6.58
CA HIS A 88 -12.96 -12.48 7.63
C HIS A 88 -14.10 -11.45 7.76
N THR A 89 -14.88 -11.22 6.70
CA THR A 89 -16.09 -10.39 6.77
C THR A 89 -17.18 -11.03 7.61
N SER A 90 -17.35 -12.36 7.53
CA SER A 90 -18.57 -13.05 7.95
C SER A 90 -18.38 -14.07 9.07
N LEU A 91 -17.15 -14.55 9.28
CA LEU A 91 -16.77 -15.62 10.20
C LEU A 91 -17.72 -16.84 10.14
N LYS A 92 -18.09 -17.22 8.91
CA LYS A 92 -18.94 -18.39 8.64
C LYS A 92 -18.11 -19.59 8.27
N TYR A 93 -18.47 -20.76 8.80
CA TYR A 93 -17.78 -22.03 8.51
C TYR A 93 -17.63 -22.33 7.01
N TRP A 94 -18.68 -22.11 6.21
CA TRP A 94 -18.62 -22.35 4.77
C TRP A 94 -17.66 -21.40 4.05
N MET A 95 -17.47 -20.19 4.58
CA MET A 95 -16.54 -19.20 4.03
C MET A 95 -15.11 -19.48 4.50
N GLN A 96 -14.95 -19.97 5.74
CA GLN A 96 -13.68 -20.51 6.23
C GLN A 96 -13.19 -21.67 5.35
N LEU A 97 -14.07 -22.64 5.06
CA LEU A 97 -13.74 -23.73 4.14
C LEU A 97 -13.34 -23.21 2.76
N PHE A 98 -14.01 -22.17 2.26
CA PHE A 98 -13.65 -21.59 0.97
C PHE A 98 -12.24 -20.98 1.02
N ASP A 99 -11.91 -20.23 2.07
CA ASP A 99 -10.58 -19.64 2.27
C ASP A 99 -9.49 -20.72 2.35
N GLU A 100 -9.60 -21.60 3.33
CA GLU A 100 -8.58 -22.60 3.63
C GLU A 100 -8.42 -23.61 2.47
N LEU A 101 -9.51 -24.09 1.87
CA LEU A 101 -9.41 -25.07 0.78
C LEU A 101 -8.85 -24.45 -0.51
N SER A 102 -9.10 -23.16 -0.76
CA SER A 102 -8.52 -22.47 -1.93
C SER A 102 -6.99 -22.44 -1.88
N MET A 103 -6.40 -22.39 -0.68
CA MET A 103 -4.95 -22.49 -0.47
C MET A 103 -4.42 -23.86 -0.88
N ILE A 104 -5.12 -24.95 -0.51
CA ILE A 104 -4.77 -26.32 -0.90
C ILE A 104 -4.84 -26.48 -2.42
N TYR A 105 -5.93 -26.03 -3.05
CA TYR A 105 -6.13 -26.19 -4.49
C TYR A 105 -5.09 -25.44 -5.31
N THR A 106 -4.77 -24.20 -4.90
CA THR A 106 -3.73 -23.40 -5.55
C THR A 106 -2.36 -24.07 -5.41
N THR A 107 -2.05 -24.62 -4.24
CA THR A 107 -0.78 -25.34 -4.02
C THR A 107 -0.71 -26.63 -4.83
N CYS A 108 -1.83 -27.35 -5.00
CA CYS A 108 -1.94 -28.50 -5.90
C CYS A 108 -1.68 -28.12 -7.37
N ILE A 109 -2.16 -26.96 -7.82
CA ILE A 109 -1.87 -26.42 -9.17
C ILE A 109 -0.37 -26.15 -9.32
N LEU A 110 0.26 -25.50 -8.33
CA LEU A 110 1.71 -25.24 -8.34
C LEU A 110 2.53 -26.53 -8.28
N PHE A 111 2.11 -27.51 -7.47
CA PHE A 111 2.70 -28.84 -7.44
C PHE A 111 2.65 -29.50 -8.81
N TYR A 112 1.49 -29.49 -9.45
CA TYR A 112 1.36 -30.00 -10.82
C TYR A 112 2.29 -29.27 -11.78
N ALA A 113 2.34 -27.93 -11.74
CA ALA A 113 3.19 -27.12 -12.62
C ALA A 113 4.68 -27.50 -12.53
N VAL A 114 5.18 -27.66 -11.31
CA VAL A 114 6.60 -27.92 -11.05
C VAL A 114 6.96 -29.39 -11.33
N PHE A 115 6.09 -30.35 -11.00
CA PHE A 115 6.37 -31.78 -11.17
C PHE A 115 6.01 -32.33 -12.55
N SER A 116 5.12 -31.67 -13.30
CA SER A 116 4.78 -32.06 -14.68
C SER A 116 5.87 -31.69 -15.69
N HIS A 117 6.71 -30.71 -15.36
CA HIS A 117 7.78 -30.24 -16.24
C HIS A 117 8.72 -31.38 -16.66
N GLY A 118 8.84 -31.60 -17.97
CA GLY A 118 9.69 -32.65 -18.55
C GLY A 118 9.11 -34.07 -18.52
N LYS A 119 7.84 -34.26 -18.10
CA LYS A 119 7.15 -35.57 -18.16
C LYS A 119 6.42 -35.78 -19.49
N SER A 120 6.28 -37.04 -19.90
CA SER A 120 5.41 -37.44 -21.02
C SER A 120 3.94 -37.15 -20.72
N LEU A 121 3.09 -37.08 -21.76
CA LEU A 121 1.65 -36.85 -21.61
C LEU A 121 0.99 -37.84 -20.63
N PHE A 122 1.38 -39.13 -20.70
CA PHE A 122 0.90 -40.14 -19.76
C PHE A 122 1.34 -39.84 -18.32
N GLY A 123 2.60 -39.45 -18.13
CA GLY A 123 3.12 -39.07 -16.80
C GLY A 123 2.46 -37.81 -16.24
N GLN A 124 2.14 -36.84 -17.10
CA GLN A 124 1.37 -35.64 -16.72
C GLN A 124 -0.07 -36.00 -16.34
N ALA A 125 -0.74 -36.87 -17.09
CA ALA A 125 -2.09 -37.32 -16.78
C ALA A 125 -2.14 -38.07 -15.44
N LEU A 126 -1.21 -39.01 -15.21
CA LEU A 126 -1.12 -39.75 -13.94
C LEU A 126 -0.89 -38.81 -12.74
N LEU A 127 0.01 -37.84 -12.89
CA LEU A 127 0.27 -36.83 -11.86
C LEU A 127 -0.96 -35.95 -11.58
N GLY A 128 -1.68 -35.56 -12.65
CA GLY A 128 -2.92 -34.78 -12.55
C GLY A 128 -4.01 -35.55 -11.80
N THR A 129 -4.21 -36.83 -12.11
CA THR A 129 -5.15 -37.69 -11.39
C THR A 129 -4.77 -37.85 -9.93
N PHE A 130 -3.49 -38.08 -9.64
CA PHE A 130 -3.00 -38.19 -8.26
C PHE A 130 -3.26 -36.93 -7.45
N ILE A 131 -2.84 -35.76 -7.95
CA ILE A 131 -2.96 -34.50 -7.20
C ILE A 131 -4.42 -34.07 -7.02
N THR A 132 -5.28 -34.38 -8.01
CA THR A 132 -6.73 -34.16 -7.90
C THR A 132 -7.35 -35.07 -6.84
N GLY A 133 -6.97 -36.36 -6.84
CA GLY A 133 -7.41 -37.30 -5.80
C GLY A 133 -6.96 -36.86 -4.40
N LEU A 134 -5.73 -36.35 -4.26
CA LEU A 134 -5.22 -35.82 -3.01
C LEU A 134 -6.01 -34.59 -2.54
N ALA A 135 -6.32 -33.65 -3.45
CA ALA A 135 -7.13 -32.48 -3.12
C ALA A 135 -8.54 -32.86 -2.64
N ILE A 136 -9.19 -33.82 -3.31
CA ILE A 136 -10.51 -34.35 -2.91
C ILE A 136 -10.42 -35.02 -1.53
N PHE A 137 -9.40 -35.84 -1.30
CA PHE A 137 -9.18 -36.49 -0.01
C PHE A 137 -9.01 -35.46 1.11
N ILE A 138 -8.13 -34.48 0.94
CA ILE A 138 -7.91 -33.40 1.94
C ILE A 138 -9.22 -32.68 2.20
N THR A 139 -9.98 -32.35 1.17
CA THR A 139 -11.26 -31.62 1.29
C THR A 139 -12.29 -32.39 2.09
N VAL A 140 -12.56 -33.64 1.69
CA VAL A 140 -13.57 -34.48 2.33
C VAL A 140 -13.17 -34.78 3.78
N TYR A 141 -11.90 -35.10 4.00
CA TYR A 141 -11.41 -35.43 5.33
C TYR A 141 -11.36 -34.20 6.24
N TYR A 142 -10.97 -33.04 5.72
CA TYR A 142 -10.99 -31.80 6.47
C TYR A 142 -12.41 -31.40 6.85
N HIS A 143 -13.36 -31.46 5.91
CA HIS A 143 -14.77 -31.19 6.20
C HIS A 143 -15.37 -32.17 7.22
N TYR A 144 -14.95 -33.44 7.20
CA TYR A 144 -15.37 -34.45 8.17
C TYR A 144 -14.80 -34.20 9.57
N LEU A 145 -13.52 -33.86 9.68
CA LEU A 145 -12.85 -33.60 10.96
C LEU A 145 -13.26 -32.27 11.59
N GLY A 146 -13.37 -31.20 10.79
CA GLY A 146 -13.54 -29.83 11.27
C GLY A 146 -12.35 -29.27 12.05
N ASP A 147 -11.18 -29.94 12.01
CA ASP A 147 -9.97 -29.55 12.74
C ASP A 147 -9.00 -28.76 11.84
N PRO A 148 -8.84 -27.44 12.06
CA PRO A 148 -7.99 -26.58 11.23
C PRO A 148 -6.51 -26.96 11.29
N VAL A 149 -6.05 -27.66 12.32
CA VAL A 149 -4.65 -28.13 12.40
C VAL A 149 -4.35 -29.14 11.29
N PHE A 150 -5.31 -29.99 10.94
CA PHE A 150 -5.15 -30.92 9.82
C PHE A 150 -4.90 -30.18 8.50
N HIS A 151 -5.69 -29.13 8.24
CA HIS A 151 -5.49 -28.27 7.06
C HIS A 151 -4.09 -27.65 7.06
N GLN A 152 -3.68 -27.03 8.17
CA GLN A 152 -2.38 -26.35 8.29
C GLN A 152 -1.21 -27.30 8.01
N VAL A 153 -1.26 -28.52 8.55
CA VAL A 153 -0.23 -29.54 8.34
C VAL A 153 -0.19 -29.97 6.86
N MET A 154 -1.34 -30.25 6.25
CA MET A 154 -1.40 -30.66 4.84
C MET A 154 -0.94 -29.55 3.90
N PHE A 155 -1.35 -28.31 4.15
CA PHE A 155 -0.90 -27.13 3.41
C PHE A 155 0.62 -26.91 3.55
N GLY A 156 1.15 -27.03 4.77
CA GLY A 156 2.57 -26.92 5.06
C GLY A 156 3.42 -27.97 4.33
N ILE A 157 2.99 -29.24 4.35
CA ILE A 157 3.69 -30.33 3.65
C ILE A 157 3.66 -30.11 2.12
N LEU A 158 2.51 -29.75 1.56
CA LEU A 158 2.38 -29.46 0.13
C LEU A 158 3.28 -28.30 -0.29
N THR A 159 3.23 -27.19 0.46
CA THR A 159 4.03 -25.99 0.19
C THR A 159 5.53 -26.27 0.28
N ALA A 160 5.98 -26.94 1.35
CA ALA A 160 7.37 -27.33 1.51
C ALA A 160 7.84 -28.22 0.34
N THR A 161 7.01 -29.16 -0.09
CA THR A 161 7.33 -30.04 -1.23
C THR A 161 7.50 -29.25 -2.52
N VAL A 162 6.64 -28.28 -2.81
CA VAL A 162 6.76 -27.39 -3.97
C VAL A 162 8.04 -26.55 -3.89
N VAL A 163 8.32 -25.94 -2.73
CA VAL A 163 9.50 -25.08 -2.52
C VAL A 163 10.79 -25.88 -2.69
N PHE A 164 10.94 -27.01 -1.99
CA PHE A 164 12.13 -27.84 -2.08
C PHE A 164 12.33 -28.41 -3.49
N ARG A 165 11.25 -28.76 -4.18
CA ARG A 165 11.33 -29.17 -5.59
C ARG A 165 11.82 -28.04 -6.48
N SER A 166 11.31 -26.82 -6.31
CA SER A 166 11.76 -25.64 -7.07
C SER A 166 13.24 -25.35 -6.83
N MET A 167 13.69 -25.39 -5.57
CA MET A 167 15.11 -25.24 -5.21
C MET A 167 15.97 -26.36 -5.82
N TYR A 168 15.49 -27.62 -5.82
CA TYR A 168 16.19 -28.72 -6.48
C TYR A 168 16.34 -28.47 -7.99
N ILE A 169 15.28 -28.03 -8.68
CA ILE A 169 15.34 -27.74 -10.12
C ILE A 169 16.37 -26.63 -10.37
N MET A 170 16.34 -25.56 -9.58
CA MET A 170 17.29 -24.46 -9.70
C MET A 170 18.73 -24.91 -9.48
N GLU A 171 19.01 -25.69 -8.44
CA GLU A 171 20.39 -26.08 -8.08
C GLU A 171 20.94 -27.23 -8.93
N LYS A 172 20.11 -28.22 -9.29
CA LYS A 172 20.58 -29.44 -9.97
C LYS A 172 20.35 -29.45 -11.47
N ILE A 173 19.35 -28.72 -11.96
CA ILE A 173 18.99 -28.71 -13.38
C ILE A 173 19.44 -27.41 -14.04
N LEU A 174 19.16 -26.25 -13.42
CA LEU A 174 19.42 -24.94 -14.03
C LEU A 174 20.81 -24.37 -13.74
N ARG A 175 21.47 -24.77 -12.64
CA ARG A 175 22.80 -24.26 -12.27
C ARG A 175 23.87 -24.63 -13.32
N PRO A 176 24.60 -23.65 -13.89
CA PRO A 176 25.71 -23.94 -14.79
C PRO A 176 26.83 -24.73 -14.10
N LYS A 177 27.38 -25.75 -14.76
CA LYS A 177 28.47 -26.58 -14.22
C LYS A 177 29.87 -25.97 -14.39
N SER A 178 30.00 -24.97 -15.26
CA SER A 178 31.27 -24.33 -15.61
C SER A 178 31.12 -22.81 -15.63
N THR A 179 32.24 -22.10 -15.55
CA THR A 179 32.27 -20.63 -15.64
C THR A 179 31.61 -20.18 -16.95
N PRO A 180 30.67 -19.21 -16.90
CA PRO A 180 29.95 -18.78 -18.09
C PRO A 180 30.92 -18.16 -19.11
N GLN A 181 30.98 -18.74 -20.30
CA GLN A 181 31.87 -18.30 -21.39
C GLN A 181 31.14 -17.45 -22.45
N SER A 182 29.81 -17.44 -22.45
CA SER A 182 28.99 -16.68 -23.41
C SER A 182 28.10 -15.66 -22.71
N LYS A 183 27.67 -14.64 -23.45
CA LYS A 183 26.69 -13.64 -22.96
C LYS A 183 25.38 -14.29 -22.49
N ALA A 184 24.93 -15.34 -23.18
CA ALA A 184 23.74 -16.10 -22.80
C ALA A 184 23.93 -16.82 -21.46
N ALA A 185 25.06 -17.51 -21.26
CA ALA A 185 25.36 -18.18 -20.00
C ALA A 185 25.53 -17.20 -18.83
N LEU A 186 26.02 -15.98 -19.10
CA LEU A 186 26.07 -14.90 -18.12
C LEU A 186 24.66 -14.44 -17.73
N LEU A 187 23.76 -14.26 -18.71
CA LEU A 187 22.36 -13.89 -18.48
C LEU A 187 21.62 -14.96 -17.66
N ASP A 188 21.80 -16.24 -18.01
CA ASP A 188 21.22 -17.37 -17.25
C ASP A 188 21.71 -17.38 -15.79
N THR A 189 23.00 -17.08 -15.58
CA THR A 189 23.57 -16.97 -14.24
C THR A 189 22.98 -15.78 -13.46
N GLN A 190 22.76 -14.64 -14.12
CA GLN A 190 22.10 -13.48 -13.50
C GLN A 190 20.64 -13.77 -13.17
N LEU A 191 19.91 -14.44 -14.07
CA LEU A 191 18.52 -14.85 -13.85
C LEU A 191 18.41 -15.81 -12.66
N LEU A 192 19.29 -16.81 -12.58
CA LEU A 192 19.32 -17.75 -11.47
C LEU A 192 19.61 -17.04 -10.13
N LYS A 193 20.51 -16.04 -10.11
CA LYS A 193 20.72 -15.19 -8.93
C LYS A 193 19.44 -14.45 -8.53
N LYS A 194 18.75 -13.83 -9.48
CA LYS A 194 17.45 -13.17 -9.22
C LYS A 194 16.43 -14.15 -8.67
N MET A 195 16.32 -15.36 -9.23
CA MET A 195 15.42 -16.40 -8.73
C MET A 195 15.75 -16.81 -7.28
N TRP A 196 17.03 -16.93 -6.93
CA TRP A 196 17.45 -17.20 -5.56
C TRP A 196 17.12 -16.04 -4.61
N THR A 197 17.35 -14.79 -5.03
CA THR A 197 16.93 -13.62 -4.26
C THR A 197 15.42 -13.65 -4.02
N LEU A 198 14.61 -13.93 -5.04
CA LEU A 198 13.15 -14.03 -4.89
C LEU A 198 12.73 -15.16 -3.93
N ILE A 199 13.38 -16.33 -3.99
CA ILE A 199 13.12 -17.41 -3.02
C ILE A 199 13.50 -16.99 -1.61
N THR A 200 14.66 -16.37 -1.42
CA THR A 200 15.11 -15.90 -0.11
C THR A 200 14.16 -14.84 0.45
N CYS A 201 13.80 -13.83 -0.36
CA CYS A 201 12.79 -12.83 0.01
C CYS A 201 11.47 -13.50 0.39
N GLY A 202 10.97 -14.43 -0.44
CA GLY A 202 9.72 -15.15 -0.16
C GLY A 202 9.77 -15.97 1.14
N LEU A 203 10.85 -16.70 1.39
CA LEU A 203 11.02 -17.49 2.63
C LEU A 203 11.14 -16.61 3.87
N VAL A 204 11.87 -15.48 3.78
CA VAL A 204 11.97 -14.50 4.86
C VAL A 204 10.61 -13.87 5.14
N SER A 205 9.88 -13.46 4.10
CA SER A 205 8.52 -12.90 4.25
C SER A 205 7.56 -13.92 4.88
N ILE A 206 7.61 -15.19 4.47
CA ILE A 206 6.82 -16.26 5.09
C ILE A 206 7.23 -16.47 6.55
N ALA A 207 8.53 -16.47 6.88
CA ALA A 207 8.99 -16.63 8.25
C ALA A 207 8.54 -15.48 9.15
N ILE A 208 8.61 -14.24 8.67
CA ILE A 208 8.12 -13.05 9.37
C ILE A 208 6.60 -13.13 9.56
N GLY A 209 5.84 -13.45 8.50
CA GLY A 209 4.39 -13.61 8.57
C GLY A 209 3.97 -14.74 9.52
N PHE A 210 4.66 -15.87 9.49
CA PHE A 210 4.42 -16.99 10.40
C PHE A 210 4.76 -16.64 11.85
N LEU A 211 5.85 -15.89 12.07
CA LEU A 211 6.18 -15.37 13.40
C LEU A 211 5.08 -14.44 13.90
N ALA A 212 4.66 -13.46 13.10
CA ALA A 212 3.57 -12.54 13.44
C ALA A 212 2.27 -13.30 13.77
N TRP A 213 1.90 -14.29 12.94
CA TRP A 213 0.75 -15.16 13.16
C TRP A 213 0.84 -15.95 14.47
N ASN A 214 2.00 -16.52 14.81
CA ASN A 214 2.20 -17.23 16.09
C ASN A 214 2.14 -16.26 17.28
N LEU A 215 2.70 -15.06 17.14
CA LEU A 215 2.62 -14.04 18.18
C LEU A 215 1.16 -13.64 18.44
N ASP A 216 0.36 -13.46 17.38
CA ASP A 216 -1.07 -13.17 17.46
C ASP A 216 -1.83 -14.29 18.18
N ASN A 217 -1.56 -15.56 17.86
CA ASN A 217 -2.22 -16.69 18.52
C ASN A 217 -1.81 -16.88 19.99
N ILE A 218 -0.51 -16.77 20.31
CA ILE A 218 0.02 -17.08 21.65
C ILE A 218 -0.26 -15.92 22.62
N PHE A 219 -0.08 -14.68 22.17
CA PHE A 219 -0.14 -13.49 23.01
C PHE A 219 -1.43 -12.69 22.82
N CYS A 220 -2.47 -13.26 22.21
CA CYS A 220 -3.70 -12.54 21.87
C CYS A 220 -4.30 -11.75 23.06
N SER A 221 -4.35 -12.34 24.25
CA SER A 221 -4.88 -11.66 25.44
C SER A 221 -4.06 -10.42 25.83
N HIS A 222 -2.74 -10.49 25.69
CA HIS A 222 -1.82 -9.39 25.96
C HIS A 222 -1.90 -8.35 24.84
N LEU A 223 -1.96 -8.77 23.58
CA LEU A 223 -2.11 -7.90 22.42
C LEU A 223 -3.42 -7.12 22.48
N ARG A 224 -4.57 -7.77 22.72
CA ARG A 224 -5.86 -7.10 22.93
C ARG A 224 -5.86 -6.15 24.14
N HIS A 225 -5.15 -6.49 25.21
CA HIS A 225 -4.98 -5.58 26.34
C HIS A 225 -4.21 -4.33 25.93
N TRP A 226 -3.06 -4.51 25.26
CA TRP A 226 -2.24 -3.41 24.76
C TRP A 226 -2.99 -2.58 23.71
N ARG A 227 -3.78 -3.17 22.80
CA ARG A 227 -4.63 -2.43 21.86
C ARG A 227 -5.59 -1.49 22.56
N ARG A 228 -6.19 -1.94 23.67
CA ARG A 228 -7.08 -1.13 24.51
C ARG A 228 -6.35 -0.05 25.29
N GLU A 229 -5.12 -0.30 25.73
CA GLU A 229 -4.28 0.71 26.41
C GLU A 229 -3.73 1.76 25.44
N LEU A 230 -3.38 1.34 24.22
CA LEU A 230 -2.88 2.21 23.15
C LEU A 230 -3.99 3.04 22.50
N GLY A 231 -5.18 2.46 22.31
CA GLY A 231 -6.29 3.08 21.59
C GLY A 231 -6.03 3.23 20.09
N LEU A 232 -7.04 3.57 19.30
CA LEU A 232 -6.87 3.85 17.87
C LEU A 232 -6.22 5.24 17.66
N PRO A 233 -5.39 5.40 16.61
CA PRO A 233 -5.06 4.41 15.58
C PRO A 233 -3.97 3.41 16.01
N TRP A 234 -3.26 3.67 17.11
CA TRP A 234 -2.06 2.92 17.51
C TRP A 234 -2.31 1.44 17.81
N GLY A 235 -3.52 1.07 18.24
CA GLY A 235 -3.94 -0.31 18.42
C GLY A 235 -3.96 -1.12 17.12
N VAL A 236 -4.17 -0.47 15.96
CA VAL A 236 -4.08 -1.12 14.64
C VAL A 236 -2.66 -1.62 14.38
N LEU A 237 -1.65 -1.00 14.99
CA LEU A 237 -0.25 -1.43 14.87
C LEU A 237 0.01 -2.79 15.54
N LEU A 238 -0.90 -3.27 16.38
CA LEU A 238 -0.83 -4.57 17.01
C LEU A 238 -1.79 -5.59 16.36
N GLU A 239 -2.45 -5.24 15.25
CA GLU A 239 -3.15 -6.17 14.37
C GLU A 239 -2.11 -6.81 13.45
N GLY A 240 -1.44 -7.88 13.93
CA GLY A 240 -0.29 -8.48 13.24
C GLY A 240 -0.60 -8.92 11.80
N HIS A 241 -1.85 -9.25 11.52
CA HIS A 241 -2.34 -9.63 10.20
C HIS A 241 -2.69 -8.41 9.30
N GLY A 242 -2.89 -7.23 9.90
CA GLY A 242 -3.05 -5.91 9.26
C GLY A 242 -1.88 -5.43 8.42
N TRP A 243 -0.69 -5.67 8.93
CA TRP A 243 0.57 -5.16 8.37
C TRP A 243 1.01 -5.78 7.06
N TRP A 244 0.39 -6.90 6.66
CA TRP A 244 0.62 -7.52 5.37
C TRP A 244 0.22 -6.60 4.18
N HIS A 245 -0.41 -5.43 4.42
CA HIS A 245 -1.09 -4.64 3.37
C HIS A 245 -0.67 -3.20 3.22
N LEU A 246 -0.02 -2.64 4.23
CA LEU A 246 0.41 -1.24 4.25
C LEU A 246 1.64 -0.96 3.36
N PHE A 247 2.20 -1.96 2.69
CA PHE A 247 3.42 -1.81 1.89
C PHE A 247 3.22 -1.18 0.47
N THR A 248 2.14 -0.40 0.19
CA THR A 248 1.79 0.09 -1.19
C THR A 248 1.30 1.57 -1.35
N ALA A 249 1.81 2.57 -0.61
CA ALA A 249 1.45 4.03 -0.78
C ALA A 249 2.10 4.70 -2.02
N PRO A 250 1.92 5.98 -2.42
CA PRO A 250 2.69 6.65 -3.51
C PRO A 250 4.12 7.06 -3.09
N LEU A 251 5.08 7.18 -4.02
CA LEU A 251 6.43 7.71 -3.75
C LEU A 251 6.61 9.09 -4.40
N ILE A 252 7.05 10.09 -3.63
CA ILE A 252 7.32 11.44 -4.13
C ILE A 252 8.83 11.60 -4.32
N TRP A 253 9.24 11.94 -5.53
CA TRP A 253 10.59 12.32 -5.90
C TRP A 253 10.70 13.85 -5.91
N LEU A 254 11.44 14.36 -4.93
CA LEU A 254 11.75 15.80 -4.81
C LEU A 254 12.97 16.15 -5.65
N HIS A 255 12.98 17.36 -6.21
CA HIS A 255 14.19 17.88 -6.87
C HIS A 255 15.30 18.10 -5.82
N SER A 256 16.52 17.63 -6.09
CA SER A 256 17.61 17.62 -5.10
C SER A 256 17.98 19.03 -4.61
N ASP A 257 17.88 20.00 -5.51
CA ASP A 257 18.27 21.39 -5.27
C ASP A 257 17.12 22.24 -4.71
N ASP A 258 15.93 21.67 -4.52
CA ASP A 258 14.81 22.40 -3.94
C ASP A 258 14.98 22.53 -2.42
N PRO A 259 15.14 23.75 -1.88
CA PRO A 259 15.24 23.95 -0.45
C PRO A 259 13.85 23.96 0.23
N PHE A 260 12.77 24.17 -0.52
CA PHE A 260 11.39 24.30 -0.03
C PHE A 260 10.68 22.96 -0.07
N ARG A 261 11.20 22.01 0.71
CA ARG A 261 10.69 20.62 0.79
C ARG A 261 9.36 20.54 1.55
N PRO A 262 8.72 19.35 1.65
CA PRO A 262 7.53 19.20 2.47
C PRO A 262 7.78 19.66 3.91
N ALA A 263 6.89 20.51 4.41
CA ALA A 263 7.07 21.26 5.65
C ALA A 263 6.05 20.84 6.71
N ASP A 264 6.37 21.07 7.98
CA ASP A 264 5.47 20.77 9.09
C ASP A 264 4.29 21.77 9.12
N ILE A 265 3.07 21.25 9.04
CA ILE A 265 1.86 22.08 8.99
C ILE A 265 1.67 22.87 10.29
N LEU A 266 1.98 22.27 11.45
CA LEU A 266 1.82 22.94 12.74
C LEU A 266 2.81 24.08 12.91
N GLU A 267 4.05 23.87 12.49
CA GLU A 267 5.09 24.89 12.52
C GLU A 267 4.75 26.09 11.64
N HIS A 268 4.16 25.84 10.46
CA HIS A 268 3.63 26.90 9.61
C HIS A 268 2.51 27.70 10.30
N VAL A 269 1.53 27.00 10.89
CA VAL A 269 0.40 27.63 11.60
C VAL A 269 0.89 28.54 12.72
N ARG A 270 1.92 28.14 13.47
CA ARG A 270 2.51 28.96 14.55
C ARG A 270 3.14 30.27 14.07
N HIS A 271 3.55 30.33 12.81
CA HIS A 271 4.16 31.52 12.20
C HIS A 271 3.18 32.37 11.42
N THR A 272 1.88 32.07 11.50
CA THR A 272 0.83 32.84 10.84
C THR A 272 -0.22 33.36 11.83
N THR A 273 -0.94 34.40 11.42
CA THR A 273 -2.09 34.95 12.11
C THR A 273 -3.30 34.86 11.17
N PRO A 274 -4.43 34.27 11.61
CA PRO A 274 -5.67 34.29 10.85
C PRO A 274 -6.21 35.71 10.73
N MET A 275 -6.47 36.13 9.50
CA MET A 275 -7.02 37.43 9.19
C MET A 275 -8.25 37.31 8.30
N VAL A 276 -9.18 38.25 8.48
CA VAL A 276 -10.31 38.47 7.57
C VAL A 276 -10.21 39.90 7.07
N HIS A 277 -10.19 40.10 5.76
CA HIS A 277 -10.00 41.43 5.15
C HIS A 277 -8.73 42.15 5.66
N MET A 278 -7.63 41.41 5.86
CA MET A 278 -6.35 41.88 6.41
C MET A 278 -6.40 42.37 7.87
N GLU A 279 -7.49 42.10 8.59
CA GLU A 279 -7.60 42.39 10.02
C GLU A 279 -7.51 41.09 10.84
N PRO A 280 -6.69 41.03 11.91
CA PRO A 280 -6.58 39.85 12.76
C PRO A 280 -7.90 39.47 13.42
N ILE A 281 -8.23 38.17 13.41
CA ILE A 281 -9.34 37.65 14.20
C ILE A 281 -8.94 37.67 15.68
N ARG A 282 -9.61 38.51 16.47
CA ARG A 282 -9.29 38.70 17.89
C ARG A 282 -9.97 37.65 18.77
N GLY A 283 -9.31 37.32 19.88
CA GLY A 283 -9.87 36.43 20.91
C GLY A 283 -9.79 34.94 20.59
N LEU A 284 -9.06 34.55 19.53
CA LEU A 284 -8.76 33.15 19.26
C LEU A 284 -7.76 32.59 20.30
N PRO A 285 -7.89 31.30 20.67
CA PRO A 285 -6.82 30.60 21.36
C PRO A 285 -5.60 30.45 20.44
N GLN A 286 -4.47 29.99 20.99
CA GLN A 286 -3.34 29.57 20.17
C GLN A 286 -3.78 28.44 19.23
N LEU A 287 -3.55 28.62 17.94
CA LEU A 287 -3.96 27.64 16.95
C LEU A 287 -3.01 26.45 16.86
N ASP A 288 -3.59 25.28 16.65
CA ASP A 288 -2.91 24.02 16.40
C ASP A 288 -3.76 23.14 15.45
N LEU A 289 -3.27 21.95 15.11
CA LEU A 289 -3.95 21.06 14.16
C LEU A 289 -5.29 20.51 14.69
N ASP A 290 -5.53 20.56 16.00
CA ASP A 290 -6.77 20.06 16.61
C ASP A 290 -7.88 21.12 16.60
N ASN A 291 -7.52 22.42 16.54
CA ASN A 291 -8.48 23.52 16.70
C ASN A 291 -8.62 24.45 15.47
N LEU A 292 -7.85 24.24 14.39
CA LEU A 292 -7.96 25.03 13.15
C LEU A 292 -9.38 25.12 12.58
N ALA A 293 -10.20 24.09 12.80
CA ALA A 293 -11.60 24.06 12.33
C ALA A 293 -12.45 25.20 12.88
N MET A 294 -12.08 25.83 14.01
CA MET A 294 -12.75 27.01 14.57
C MET A 294 -12.75 28.21 13.62
N LEU A 295 -11.78 28.29 12.70
CA LEU A 295 -11.72 29.35 11.70
C LEU A 295 -12.93 29.31 10.74
N ASN A 296 -13.58 28.15 10.59
CA ASN A 296 -14.77 28.01 9.75
C ASN A 296 -15.96 28.85 10.25
N ASP A 297 -16.02 29.17 11.56
CA ASP A 297 -17.09 30.00 12.14
C ASP A 297 -17.03 31.45 11.64
N TYR A 298 -15.89 31.87 11.12
CA TYR A 298 -15.65 33.23 10.60
C TYR A 298 -15.87 33.33 9.09
N TRP A 299 -16.21 32.23 8.41
CA TRP A 299 -16.41 32.19 6.94
C TRP A 299 -17.42 33.23 6.43
N ASN A 300 -18.49 33.48 7.18
CA ASN A 300 -19.51 34.47 6.82
C ASN A 300 -19.01 35.92 6.86
N ASN A 301 -17.87 36.18 7.50
CA ASN A 301 -17.27 37.51 7.61
C ASN A 301 -16.29 37.79 6.47
N GLY A 302 -16.00 36.79 5.62
CA GLY A 302 -15.02 36.85 4.54
C GLY A 302 -14.06 35.66 4.56
N PRO A 303 -13.28 35.43 3.48
CA PRO A 303 -12.27 34.38 3.46
C PRO A 303 -11.23 34.63 4.56
N VAL A 304 -10.97 33.59 5.35
CA VAL A 304 -9.92 33.61 6.38
C VAL A 304 -8.59 33.27 5.71
N SER A 305 -7.59 34.11 5.88
CA SER A 305 -6.23 33.89 5.38
C SER A 305 -5.26 33.74 6.54
N LEU A 306 -4.41 32.71 6.50
CA LEU A 306 -3.26 32.60 7.39
C LEU A 306 -2.16 33.53 6.85
N THR A 307 -1.90 34.61 7.58
CA THR A 307 -0.95 35.65 7.15
C THR A 307 0.33 35.55 7.96
N ALA A 308 1.50 35.54 7.32
CA ALA A 308 2.78 35.43 8.02
C ALA A 308 2.98 36.54 9.07
N ASN A 309 3.49 36.18 10.25
CA ASN A 309 3.67 37.09 11.38
C ASN A 309 4.86 38.04 11.22
N GLY A 310 5.83 37.68 10.38
CA GLY A 310 7.09 38.40 10.22
C GLY A 310 7.41 38.69 8.76
N ASP A 311 8.52 39.40 8.55
CA ASP A 311 9.06 39.65 7.22
C ASP A 311 9.52 38.32 6.58
N ILE A 312 8.88 37.95 5.48
CA ILE A 312 9.17 36.73 4.73
C ILE A 312 10.31 36.92 3.71
N THR A 313 10.67 38.18 3.40
CA THR A 313 11.68 38.47 2.35
C THR A 313 13.08 38.01 2.74
N SER A 314 13.32 37.80 4.03
CA SER A 314 14.56 37.19 4.55
C SER A 314 14.58 35.66 4.50
N LEU A 315 13.52 35.02 3.98
CA LEU A 315 13.32 33.57 3.95
C LEU A 315 13.59 32.91 5.32
N PRO A 316 12.76 33.20 6.34
CA PRO A 316 12.94 32.62 7.67
C PRO A 316 12.88 31.08 7.64
N THR A 317 13.54 30.43 8.60
CA THR A 317 13.81 28.99 8.56
C THR A 317 12.56 28.10 8.47
N TRP A 318 11.42 28.55 8.98
CA TRP A 318 10.15 27.82 8.95
C TRP A 318 9.52 27.71 7.55
N LEU A 319 10.03 28.48 6.57
CA LEU A 319 9.64 28.35 5.17
C LEU A 319 10.30 27.15 4.48
N PHE A 320 11.42 26.66 5.02
CA PHE A 320 12.09 25.48 4.47
C PHE A 320 11.50 24.20 5.06
N GLY A 321 11.36 23.17 4.23
CA GLY A 321 10.90 21.85 4.67
C GLY A 321 12.01 20.96 5.22
N GLU A 322 11.60 19.79 5.71
CA GLU A 322 12.53 18.78 6.18
C GLU A 322 13.11 17.98 5.01
N MET A 323 14.42 17.73 5.06
CA MET A 323 15.06 16.83 4.11
C MET A 323 14.77 15.37 4.51
N PRO A 324 14.17 14.54 3.65
CA PRO A 324 13.97 13.13 3.94
C PRO A 324 15.29 12.40 4.17
N ASP A 325 15.26 11.36 4.99
CA ASP A 325 16.41 10.47 5.17
C ASP A 325 16.66 9.58 3.93
N GLU A 326 17.68 8.71 4.00
CA GLU A 326 18.01 7.77 2.91
C GLU A 326 16.88 6.80 2.56
N THR A 327 15.86 6.67 3.42
CA THR A 327 14.66 5.84 3.19
C THR A 327 13.45 6.66 2.72
N GLY A 328 13.62 7.97 2.52
CA GLY A 328 12.56 8.88 2.10
C GLY A 328 11.61 9.30 3.23
N LYS A 329 12.00 9.10 4.49
CA LYS A 329 11.15 9.41 5.65
C LYS A 329 11.47 10.78 6.25
N LEU A 330 10.43 11.53 6.60
CA LEU A 330 10.49 12.71 7.46
C LEU A 330 10.36 12.29 8.93
N HIS A 331 11.17 12.87 9.83
CA HIS A 331 11.18 12.49 11.24
C HIS A 331 10.55 13.54 12.15
N ASN A 332 10.57 14.80 11.73
CA ASN A 332 10.19 15.93 12.57
C ASN A 332 9.01 16.72 11.98
N ALA A 333 8.69 16.53 10.69
CA ALA A 333 7.62 17.23 10.00
C ALA A 333 6.41 16.33 9.70
N THR A 334 5.23 16.81 10.06
CA THR A 334 3.94 16.32 9.57
C THR A 334 3.55 17.15 8.36
N SER A 335 3.92 16.67 7.17
CA SER A 335 3.77 17.42 5.91
C SER A 335 2.74 16.83 4.95
N CYS A 336 1.97 15.83 5.37
CA CYS A 336 1.05 15.09 4.52
C CYS A 336 -0.29 14.86 5.23
N VAL A 337 -1.38 15.05 4.49
CA VAL A 337 -2.75 14.75 4.93
C VAL A 337 -3.38 13.84 3.89
N VAL A 338 -3.93 12.71 4.35
CA VAL A 338 -4.66 11.78 3.47
C VAL A 338 -6.15 11.92 3.74
N ILE A 339 -6.91 12.24 2.69
CA ILE A 339 -8.37 12.37 2.73
C ILE A 339 -8.96 11.30 1.83
N THR A 340 -9.82 10.45 2.38
CA THR A 340 -10.55 9.44 1.60
C THR A 340 -12.00 9.84 1.42
N VAL A 341 -12.52 9.66 0.20
CA VAL A 341 -13.90 9.97 -0.17
C VAL A 341 -14.52 8.74 -0.81
N ASP A 342 -15.41 8.08 -0.07
CA ASP A 342 -16.23 6.98 -0.59
C ASP A 342 -17.30 7.55 -1.54
N LYS A 343 -17.30 7.09 -2.79
CA LYS A 343 -18.27 7.48 -3.83
C LYS A 343 -19.44 6.48 -3.95
N GLY A 344 -19.39 5.37 -3.22
CA GLY A 344 -20.33 4.26 -3.32
C GLY A 344 -20.02 3.33 -4.50
N SER A 345 -20.72 2.20 -4.57
CA SER A 345 -20.58 1.20 -5.65
C SER A 345 -19.16 0.68 -5.87
N GLY A 346 -18.35 0.64 -4.80
CA GLY A 346 -16.97 0.18 -4.83
C GLY A 346 -15.94 1.27 -5.13
N ASP A 347 -16.36 2.48 -5.52
CA ASP A 347 -15.45 3.58 -5.85
C ASP A 347 -15.01 4.35 -4.59
N LEU A 348 -13.69 4.52 -4.42
CA LEU A 348 -13.10 5.34 -3.37
C LEU A 348 -12.02 6.24 -3.97
N ASP A 349 -12.11 7.54 -3.73
CA ASP A 349 -11.07 8.49 -4.11
C ASP A 349 -10.19 8.77 -2.88
N ALA A 350 -8.90 8.44 -2.94
CA ALA A 350 -7.94 8.80 -1.90
C ALA A 350 -7.07 9.96 -2.38
N PHE A 351 -7.16 11.09 -1.68
CA PHE A 351 -6.36 12.28 -1.90
C PHE A 351 -5.18 12.27 -0.93
N TYR A 352 -3.98 12.34 -1.47
CA TYR A 352 -2.74 12.50 -0.73
C TYR A 352 -2.30 13.95 -0.91
N PHE A 353 -2.55 14.78 0.09
CA PHE A 353 -2.14 16.18 0.10
C PHE A 353 -0.76 16.33 0.72
N TYR A 354 0.10 17.11 0.09
CA TYR A 354 1.45 17.45 0.51
C TYR A 354 1.51 18.94 0.77
N PHE A 355 2.10 19.30 1.90
CA PHE A 355 2.18 20.68 2.34
C PHE A 355 3.61 21.22 2.25
N TYR A 356 3.73 22.43 1.70
CA TYR A 356 4.95 23.20 1.61
C TYR A 356 4.71 24.56 2.26
N SER A 357 5.63 25.03 3.10
CA SER A 357 5.45 26.34 3.76
C SER A 357 5.61 27.51 2.79
N TYR A 358 6.30 27.29 1.67
CA TYR A 358 6.58 28.30 0.67
C TYR A 358 6.69 27.65 -0.69
N ASP A 359 5.97 28.18 -1.67
CA ASP A 359 6.19 27.93 -3.10
C ASP A 359 6.99 29.12 -3.63
N GLN A 360 8.15 28.84 -4.22
CA GLN A 360 9.02 29.87 -4.78
C GLN A 360 8.53 30.36 -6.15
N GLY A 361 7.66 29.61 -6.81
CA GLY A 361 7.15 29.86 -8.14
C GLY A 361 7.98 29.17 -9.20
N ALA A 362 7.36 28.96 -10.37
CA ALA A 362 8.06 28.39 -11.52
C ALA A 362 9.14 29.36 -12.03
N ASN A 363 10.32 28.83 -12.30
CA ASN A 363 11.40 29.62 -12.90
C ASN A 363 11.15 29.81 -14.40
N ILE A 364 10.88 31.04 -14.83
CA ILE A 364 10.52 31.35 -16.22
C ILE A 364 11.67 31.12 -17.21
N THR A 365 12.92 31.04 -16.73
CA THR A 365 14.06 30.73 -17.61
C THR A 365 14.13 29.25 -18.00
N GLN A 366 13.27 28.38 -17.45
CA GLN A 366 13.21 26.95 -17.75
C GLN A 366 12.17 26.58 -18.82
N VAL A 367 11.49 27.57 -19.42
CA VAL A 367 10.45 27.33 -20.44
C VAL A 367 11.04 26.83 -21.77
N LEU A 368 10.39 25.85 -22.41
CA LEU A 368 10.85 25.21 -23.65
C LEU A 368 10.78 26.13 -24.89
N PRO A 369 11.59 25.90 -25.94
CA PRO A 369 11.48 26.60 -27.22
C PRO A 369 10.10 26.44 -27.87
N PRO A 370 9.56 27.47 -28.56
CA PRO A 370 10.20 28.73 -28.92
C PRO A 370 10.00 29.85 -27.87
N MET A 371 9.40 29.56 -26.72
CA MET A 371 9.04 30.57 -25.73
C MET A 371 10.25 31.16 -24.99
N ASN A 372 11.33 30.40 -24.83
CA ASN A 372 12.60 30.92 -24.29
C ASN A 372 13.17 32.10 -25.09
N GLY A 373 12.96 32.16 -26.41
CA GLY A 373 13.44 33.23 -27.28
C GLY A 373 12.63 34.53 -27.23
N LEU A 374 11.48 34.54 -26.54
CA LEU A 374 10.66 35.74 -26.32
C LEU A 374 11.01 36.48 -25.02
N ILE A 375 11.93 35.91 -24.23
CA ILE A 375 12.21 36.28 -22.85
C ILE A 375 13.73 36.52 -22.67
N GLU A 376 14.43 36.96 -23.72
CA GLU A 376 15.90 37.16 -23.72
C GLU A 376 16.39 38.23 -22.72
N ASP A 377 15.51 39.15 -22.28
CA ASP A 377 15.86 40.28 -21.40
C ASP A 377 15.48 40.07 -19.90
N THR A 378 15.11 38.86 -19.48
CA THR A 378 14.79 38.61 -18.06
C THR A 378 16.02 38.24 -17.23
N GLU A 379 16.18 38.87 -16.06
CA GLU A 379 17.17 38.48 -15.05
C GLU A 379 17.08 36.97 -14.75
N HIS A 380 18.24 36.30 -14.74
CA HIS A 380 18.33 34.87 -14.42
C HIS A 380 17.83 34.62 -12.99
N GLY A 381 16.89 33.70 -12.83
CA GLY A 381 16.34 33.33 -11.52
C GLY A 381 15.06 34.08 -11.13
N MET A 382 14.34 34.69 -12.08
CA MET A 382 12.98 35.16 -11.80
C MET A 382 12.00 34.00 -11.69
N HIS A 383 11.40 33.88 -10.52
CA HIS A 383 10.30 32.97 -10.25
C HIS A 383 8.96 33.73 -10.29
N PHE A 384 7.91 33.08 -10.77
CA PHE A 384 6.57 33.66 -10.83
C PHE A 384 5.57 32.79 -10.07
N GLY A 385 4.71 33.44 -9.31
CA GLY A 385 3.66 32.79 -8.53
C GLY A 385 4.12 32.33 -7.16
N ASP A 386 5.13 32.96 -6.58
CA ASP A 386 5.58 32.69 -5.22
C ASP A 386 4.48 33.00 -4.20
N HIS A 387 4.31 32.12 -3.22
CA HIS A 387 3.30 32.28 -2.18
C HIS A 387 3.62 31.50 -0.90
N ILE A 388 3.07 31.97 0.21
CA ILE A 388 3.23 31.36 1.53
C ILE A 388 2.12 30.34 1.73
N GLY A 389 2.52 29.10 2.01
CA GLY A 389 1.64 27.96 2.17
C GLY A 389 1.17 27.44 0.82
N ASP A 390 1.56 26.22 0.49
CA ASP A 390 1.25 25.56 -0.76
C ASP A 390 0.81 24.11 -0.50
N TRP A 391 -0.23 23.72 -1.22
CA TRP A 391 -0.91 22.44 -1.10
C TRP A 391 -0.99 21.77 -2.46
N GLU A 392 -0.19 20.73 -2.62
CA GLU A 392 -0.23 19.88 -3.79
C GLU A 392 -0.88 18.54 -3.45
N HIS A 393 -1.43 17.84 -4.43
CA HIS A 393 -2.01 16.53 -4.18
C HIS A 393 -1.96 15.56 -5.35
N ASN A 394 -1.98 14.29 -5.01
CA ASN A 394 -2.41 13.24 -5.92
C ASN A 394 -3.75 12.69 -5.47
N MET A 395 -4.64 12.42 -6.42
CA MET A 395 -5.84 11.64 -6.15
C MET A 395 -5.71 10.30 -6.84
N ILE A 396 -5.80 9.21 -6.08
CA ILE A 396 -5.88 7.87 -6.62
C ILE A 396 -7.33 7.39 -6.50
N ARG A 397 -7.92 7.04 -7.64
CA ARG A 397 -9.23 6.40 -7.66
C ARG A 397 -9.06 4.90 -7.50
N PHE A 398 -9.76 4.35 -6.53
CA PHE A 398 -9.90 2.92 -6.31
C PHE A 398 -11.29 2.48 -6.77
N HIS A 399 -11.38 1.30 -7.37
CA HIS A 399 -12.62 0.56 -7.59
C HIS A 399 -12.47 -0.81 -6.94
N ASP A 400 -13.34 -1.13 -5.99
CA ASP A 400 -13.27 -2.33 -5.14
C ASP A 400 -11.85 -2.54 -4.55
N GLY A 401 -11.27 -1.44 -4.06
CA GLY A 401 -9.94 -1.42 -3.43
C GLY A 401 -8.74 -1.49 -4.39
N LYS A 402 -8.94 -1.44 -5.71
CA LYS A 402 -7.84 -1.44 -6.70
C LYS A 402 -7.69 -0.08 -7.36
N PRO A 403 -6.47 0.47 -7.46
CA PRO A 403 -6.27 1.74 -8.13
C PRO A 403 -6.56 1.58 -9.63
N THR A 404 -7.43 2.44 -10.14
CA THR A 404 -7.87 2.45 -11.55
C THR A 404 -7.34 3.66 -12.31
N GLY A 405 -7.00 4.73 -11.59
CA GLY A 405 -6.38 5.92 -12.14
C GLY A 405 -5.79 6.80 -11.07
N ILE A 406 -4.93 7.71 -11.51
CA ILE A 406 -4.28 8.71 -10.67
C ILE A 406 -4.41 10.08 -11.34
N TYR A 407 -4.68 11.09 -10.52
CA TYR A 407 -4.63 12.50 -10.88
C TYR A 407 -3.39 13.13 -10.25
N TYR A 408 -2.71 13.96 -11.02
CA TYR A 408 -1.58 14.77 -10.60
C TYR A 408 -2.00 16.24 -10.62
N SER A 409 -1.99 16.91 -9.47
CA SER A 409 -2.28 18.34 -9.37
C SER A 409 -1.18 19.17 -10.04
N GLN A 410 -1.60 20.17 -10.81
CA GLN A 410 -0.72 21.14 -11.47
C GLN A 410 -1.38 22.52 -11.34
N HIS A 411 -1.23 23.14 -10.17
CA HIS A 411 -1.88 24.39 -9.81
C HIS A 411 -3.42 24.35 -10.00
N SER A 412 -3.98 25.19 -10.88
CA SER A 412 -5.41 25.25 -11.19
C SER A 412 -5.90 24.11 -12.10
N SER A 413 -5.02 23.20 -12.50
CA SER A 413 -5.32 22.08 -13.40
C SER A 413 -4.60 20.81 -12.94
N GLY A 414 -4.42 19.88 -13.86
CA GLY A 414 -3.74 18.63 -13.60
C GLY A 414 -3.94 17.62 -14.72
N SER A 415 -3.25 16.50 -14.57
CA SER A 415 -3.26 15.42 -15.55
C SER A 415 -3.75 14.14 -14.90
N ALA A 416 -4.66 13.45 -15.58
CA ALA A 416 -5.19 12.17 -15.13
C ALA A 416 -4.67 11.04 -16.02
N TYR A 417 -4.20 9.97 -15.39
CA TYR A 417 -3.70 8.79 -16.07
C TYR A 417 -4.49 7.58 -15.61
N LYS A 418 -4.72 6.64 -16.52
CA LYS A 418 -5.15 5.30 -16.12
C LYS A 418 -4.00 4.61 -15.41
N TRP A 419 -4.32 3.70 -14.49
CA TRP A 419 -3.28 3.01 -13.74
C TRP A 419 -2.36 2.13 -14.61
N ASP A 420 -2.82 1.73 -15.80
CA ASP A 420 -2.05 0.96 -16.79
C ASP A 420 -1.48 1.81 -17.93
N ASP A 421 -1.50 3.14 -17.79
CA ASP A 421 -0.94 4.05 -18.79
C ASP A 421 0.57 3.84 -18.93
N LYS A 422 1.06 3.85 -20.18
CA LYS A 422 2.49 3.64 -20.52
C LYS A 422 3.37 4.80 -20.04
N ASP A 423 2.79 5.97 -19.86
CA ASP A 423 3.50 7.19 -19.48
C ASP A 423 3.54 7.33 -17.94
N LEU A 424 2.92 6.40 -17.19
CA LEU A 424 2.94 6.33 -15.74
C LEU A 424 4.10 5.47 -15.23
N SER A 425 5.00 6.08 -14.45
CA SER A 425 6.08 5.34 -13.78
C SER A 425 5.60 4.79 -12.43
N VAL A 426 5.83 3.50 -12.18
CA VAL A 426 5.42 2.81 -10.95
C VAL A 426 6.58 1.99 -10.41
N GLU A 427 6.93 2.18 -9.14
CA GLU A 427 7.99 1.46 -8.42
C GLU A 427 7.38 0.75 -7.21
N ASP A 428 7.62 -0.56 -7.05
CA ASP A 428 7.03 -1.38 -5.98
C ASP A 428 5.50 -1.26 -5.82
N GLY A 429 4.79 -1.04 -6.94
CA GLY A 429 3.33 -0.85 -6.95
C GLY A 429 2.87 0.55 -6.53
N ARG A 430 3.81 1.47 -6.34
CA ARG A 430 3.63 2.86 -5.92
C ARG A 430 3.86 3.78 -7.13
N PRO A 431 2.92 4.67 -7.50
CA PRO A 431 3.18 5.62 -8.58
C PRO A 431 4.27 6.59 -8.14
N ILE A 432 5.17 6.90 -9.07
CA ILE A 432 6.23 7.89 -8.87
C ILE A 432 5.67 9.26 -9.23
N VAL A 433 5.79 10.19 -8.29
CA VAL A 433 5.38 11.57 -8.46
C VAL A 433 6.63 12.45 -8.48
N TYR A 434 6.83 13.20 -9.56
CA TYR A 434 7.89 14.19 -9.67
C TYR A 434 7.33 15.55 -9.28
N SER A 435 7.84 16.12 -8.19
CA SER A 435 7.46 17.48 -7.77
C SER A 435 8.36 18.50 -8.47
N ALA A 436 7.74 19.49 -9.13
CA ALA A 436 8.46 20.52 -9.86
C ALA A 436 9.27 21.42 -8.92
N TRP A 437 10.50 21.73 -9.31
CA TRP A 437 11.39 22.59 -8.51
C TRP A 437 10.78 23.99 -8.31
N GLY A 438 10.57 24.37 -7.05
CA GLY A 438 10.09 25.67 -6.61
C GLY A 438 8.57 25.84 -6.71
N SER A 439 7.94 25.22 -7.71
CA SER A 439 6.51 25.33 -8.05
C SER A 439 5.65 24.19 -7.50
N HIS A 440 6.30 23.11 -7.03
CA HIS A 440 5.75 21.88 -6.45
C HIS A 440 4.72 21.06 -7.23
N ALA A 441 4.20 21.58 -8.34
CA ALA A 441 3.28 20.89 -9.23
C ALA A 441 3.73 19.45 -9.53
N ASN A 442 2.78 18.53 -9.51
CA ASN A 442 3.03 17.11 -9.58
C ASN A 442 3.00 16.61 -11.04
N TRP A 443 3.99 15.79 -11.39
CA TRP A 443 4.15 15.24 -12.74
C TRP A 443 4.39 13.73 -12.72
N ALA A 444 3.96 13.05 -13.79
CA ALA A 444 4.17 11.62 -13.99
C ALA A 444 5.57 11.30 -14.58
N SER A 445 6.28 12.31 -15.09
CA SER A 445 7.62 12.21 -15.68
C SER A 445 8.53 13.34 -15.17
N PRO A 446 9.87 13.15 -15.19
CA PRO A 446 10.82 14.13 -14.67
C PRO A 446 10.99 15.41 -15.51
N GLY A 447 10.25 15.56 -16.61
CA GLY A 447 10.38 16.69 -17.55
C GLY A 447 11.41 16.46 -18.66
#